data_AF-A0A8D3DN45-F1
#
_entry.id   AF-A0A8D3DN45-F1
#
_cell.length_a   1.000
_cell.length_b   1.000
_cell.length_c   1.000
_cell.angle_alpha   90.00
_cell.angle_beta   90.00
_cell.angle_gamma   90.00
#
_symmetry.space_group_name_H-M   'P 1'
#
loop_
_entity.id
_entity.type
_entity.pdbx_description
1 polymer ?
#
loop_
_entity_poly.entity_id
_entity_poly.type
_entity_poly.pdbx_seq_one_letter_code
_entity_poly.pdbx_strand_id
1 'polypeptide(L)'
;MKPRADGHRHAAALVLARGGSKGIPLKNIKTLAGVPLIGWVLRAALDSGVFHSVWVSTDHDEIEKVEFVRLNPDVDVICNIQEALEMITLRGLDSVFSVVRRHQFRWQEVKKGSAELTKPFNLDPSNRPRRQDWDGELCENGSLYFTTRELIENQGLLQGGKVGYYEMLPEYSVDIDVDIDWPVAEQRVLRYGYFGQATPEVVRLMFCIVSGCLTEGRTFLSVSGEEMVSINTRDTVGIRMLQSEKVEVVLLTSSEDPVTEKLVDKLAKRTGCKIVQVGEEPLNELKLIVEQRKLEWKDVAYMGNDKADVNCLNLAGLSAVPGDAPVVAINAAKYTCRKVGGMGAVREFAEHILLQREKAKSLMKQYRIDCSSK
;
A
#
# COMPACT_ATOMS: atom_id res chain seq x y z
N MET A 1 25.86 23.75 23.82
CA MET A 1 24.86 24.80 23.50
C MET A 1 23.89 24.91 24.66
N LYS A 2 23.46 26.13 25.05
CA LYS A 2 22.41 26.29 26.07
C LYS A 2 21.08 25.74 25.51
N PRO A 3 20.23 25.11 26.35
CA PRO A 3 18.94 24.60 25.89
C PRO A 3 18.12 25.73 25.26
N ARG A 4 17.38 25.42 24.19
CA ARG A 4 16.31 26.29 23.71
C ARG A 4 15.33 26.54 24.86
N ALA A 5 14.74 27.74 24.86
CA ALA A 5 13.96 28.28 25.97
C ALA A 5 12.67 27.49 26.30
N ASP A 6 12.39 26.39 25.58
CA ASP A 6 11.18 25.55 25.67
C ASP A 6 11.41 24.19 26.34
N GLY A 7 12.64 23.79 26.66
CA GLY A 7 12.92 22.56 27.43
C GLY A 7 12.69 21.23 26.68
N HIS A 8 12.40 21.27 25.37
CA HIS A 8 12.28 20.08 24.53
C HIS A 8 13.64 19.75 23.89
N ARG A 9 14.17 18.53 24.08
CA ARG A 9 15.22 18.01 23.17
C ARG A 9 14.52 17.72 21.84
N HIS A 10 15.19 18.11 20.76
CA HIS A 10 14.81 18.01 19.35
C HIS A 10 14.46 16.51 18.99
N ALA A 11 14.13 16.11 17.76
CA ALA A 11 13.80 14.76 17.21
C ALA A 11 14.43 14.50 15.82
N ALA A 12 15.48 13.68 15.61
CA ALA A 12 16.02 13.44 14.25
C ALA A 12 15.73 12.01 13.77
N ALA A 13 15.28 11.90 12.52
CA ALA A 13 15.30 10.63 11.79
C ALA A 13 16.44 10.66 10.75
N LEU A 14 17.23 9.59 10.70
CA LEU A 14 18.26 9.38 9.67
C LEU A 14 17.98 8.07 8.94
N VAL A 15 17.73 8.16 7.63
CA VAL A 15 17.50 7.01 6.74
C VAL A 15 18.77 6.75 5.96
N LEU A 16 19.40 5.59 6.21
CA LEU A 16 20.62 5.16 5.52
C LEU A 16 20.24 4.32 4.29
N ALA A 17 20.21 4.94 3.12
CA ALA A 17 19.80 4.32 1.88
C ALA A 17 21.02 4.01 0.98
N ARG A 18 21.67 2.86 1.21
CA ARG A 18 22.78 2.42 0.36
C ARG A 18 22.32 1.88 -1.01
N GLY A 19 23.13 2.06 -2.05
CA GLY A 19 22.93 1.46 -3.37
C GLY A 19 23.43 0.01 -3.48
N GLY A 20 24.56 -0.29 -2.82
CA GLY A 20 25.28 -1.58 -2.90
C GLY A 20 24.70 -2.73 -2.08
N SER A 21 23.40 -2.99 -2.17
CA SER A 21 22.78 -4.14 -1.48
C SER A 21 23.17 -5.46 -2.17
N LYS A 22 23.76 -6.40 -1.41
CA LYS A 22 24.34 -7.66 -1.93
C LYS A 22 23.34 -8.57 -2.64
N GLY A 23 22.11 -8.70 -2.12
CA GLY A 23 21.09 -9.55 -2.73
C GLY A 23 20.24 -8.82 -3.77
N ILE A 24 19.72 -7.65 -3.42
CA ILE A 24 18.89 -6.83 -4.33
C ILE A 24 19.56 -5.47 -4.58
N PRO A 25 20.30 -5.28 -5.69
CA PRO A 25 20.89 -3.99 -6.03
C PRO A 25 19.84 -2.87 -6.09
N LEU A 26 20.19 -1.68 -5.58
CA LEU A 26 19.34 -0.49 -5.58
C LEU A 26 17.93 -0.72 -4.98
N LYS A 27 17.79 -1.64 -4.02
CA LYS A 27 16.47 -1.98 -3.44
C LYS A 27 15.69 -0.78 -2.89
N ASN A 28 16.37 0.26 -2.42
CA ASN A 28 15.73 1.46 -1.86
C ASN A 28 14.89 2.25 -2.87
N ILE A 29 15.19 2.15 -4.18
CA ILE A 29 14.43 2.83 -5.24
C ILE A 29 13.50 1.88 -6.01
N LYS A 30 13.62 0.57 -5.79
CA LYS A 30 12.68 -0.39 -6.38
C LYS A 30 11.29 -0.18 -5.79
N THR A 31 10.29 -0.29 -6.64
CA THR A 31 8.88 -0.12 -6.29
C THR A 31 8.37 -1.32 -5.49
N LEU A 32 7.82 -1.05 -4.31
CA LEU A 32 7.14 -2.00 -3.44
C LEU A 32 5.70 -1.52 -3.26
N ALA A 33 4.71 -2.25 -3.79
CA ALA A 33 3.29 -1.85 -3.75
C ALA A 33 3.04 -0.44 -4.34
N GLY A 34 3.66 -0.12 -5.47
CA GLY A 34 3.50 1.16 -6.17
C GLY A 34 4.30 2.33 -5.60
N VAL A 35 5.03 2.16 -4.48
CA VAL A 35 5.86 3.21 -3.87
C VAL A 35 7.30 2.71 -3.75
N PRO A 36 8.33 3.54 -4.05
CA PRO A 36 9.73 3.17 -3.79
C PRO A 36 9.93 2.72 -2.34
N LEU A 37 10.74 1.69 -2.09
CA LEU A 37 10.95 1.15 -0.74
C LEU A 37 11.27 2.23 0.31
N ILE A 38 12.15 3.19 -0.04
CA ILE A 38 12.52 4.32 0.83
C ILE A 38 11.32 5.24 1.15
N GLY A 39 10.35 5.33 0.25
CA GLY A 39 9.15 6.16 0.41
C GLY A 39 8.26 5.69 1.56
N TRP A 40 8.20 4.38 1.84
CA TRP A 40 7.47 3.84 2.99
C TRP A 40 8.06 4.30 4.32
N VAL A 41 9.39 4.36 4.41
CA VAL A 41 10.12 4.79 5.61
C VAL A 41 9.94 6.30 5.81
N LEU A 42 10.16 7.08 4.75
CA LEU A 42 10.05 8.53 4.82
C LEU A 42 8.64 9.00 5.16
N ARG A 43 7.61 8.38 4.58
CA ARG A 43 6.22 8.68 4.91
C ARG A 43 5.92 8.44 6.38
N ALA A 44 6.32 7.28 6.91
CA ALA A 44 6.14 6.96 8.32
C ALA A 44 6.87 7.96 9.25
N ALA A 45 8.08 8.38 8.87
CA ALA A 45 8.85 9.37 9.63
C ALA A 45 8.17 10.75 9.63
N LEU A 46 7.83 11.28 8.45
CA LEU A 46 7.20 12.60 8.31
C LEU A 46 5.84 12.66 9.02
N ASP A 47 4.97 11.67 8.74
CA ASP A 47 3.60 11.66 9.23
C ASP A 47 3.47 11.36 10.73
N SER A 48 4.52 10.84 11.35
CA SER A 48 4.54 10.65 12.81
C SER A 48 4.41 11.97 13.56
N GLY A 49 4.88 13.08 12.98
CA GLY A 49 4.98 14.38 13.62
C GLY A 49 5.90 14.41 14.85
N VAL A 50 6.70 13.35 15.09
CA VAL A 50 7.60 13.29 16.26
C VAL A 50 9.02 13.77 15.96
N PHE A 51 9.40 13.78 14.68
CA PHE A 51 10.71 14.25 14.25
C PHE A 51 10.64 15.73 13.86
N HIS A 52 11.62 16.47 14.31
CA HIS A 52 11.83 17.87 13.98
C HIS A 52 12.68 18.01 12.70
N SER A 53 13.45 16.98 12.33
CA SER A 53 14.10 16.87 11.02
C SER A 53 14.25 15.42 10.57
N VAL A 54 14.15 15.20 9.25
CA VAL A 54 14.28 13.90 8.59
C VAL A 54 15.36 14.00 7.54
N TRP A 55 16.37 13.14 7.64
CA TRP A 55 17.56 13.14 6.81
C TRP A 55 17.66 11.82 6.04
N VAL A 56 18.07 11.90 4.77
CA VAL A 56 18.45 10.73 3.96
C VAL A 56 19.93 10.80 3.66
N SER A 57 20.67 9.74 3.99
CA SER A 57 22.07 9.55 3.57
C SER A 57 22.12 8.44 2.53
N THR A 58 22.74 8.71 1.39
CA THR A 58 22.95 7.74 0.31
C THR A 58 24.37 7.81 -0.23
N ASP A 59 24.87 6.68 -0.72
CA ASP A 59 26.14 6.53 -1.44
C ASP A 59 25.95 6.40 -2.96
N HIS A 60 24.73 6.62 -3.46
CA HIS A 60 24.36 6.37 -4.85
C HIS A 60 23.44 7.46 -5.42
N ASP A 61 23.87 8.10 -6.51
CA ASP A 61 23.21 9.24 -7.17
C ASP A 61 21.74 8.96 -7.56
N GLU A 62 21.44 7.74 -8.01
CA GLU A 62 20.06 7.40 -8.41
C GLU A 62 19.07 7.34 -7.23
N ILE A 63 19.56 7.14 -6.00
CA ILE A 63 18.73 7.22 -4.78
C ILE A 63 18.44 8.68 -4.44
N GLU A 64 19.42 9.58 -4.65
CA GLU A 64 19.25 11.02 -4.45
C GLU A 64 18.17 11.61 -5.38
N LYS A 65 18.06 11.08 -6.60
CA LYS A 65 17.15 11.57 -7.64
C LYS A 65 15.70 11.09 -7.52
N VAL A 66 15.38 10.22 -6.55
CA VAL A 66 14.03 9.64 -6.41
C VAL A 66 12.98 10.74 -6.24
N GLU A 67 11.96 10.73 -7.10
CA GLU A 67 10.92 11.76 -7.19
C GLU A 67 10.17 11.99 -5.87
N PHE A 68 9.91 10.93 -5.09
CA PHE A 68 9.31 11.05 -3.75
C PHE A 68 10.14 11.95 -2.82
N VAL A 69 11.46 11.87 -2.89
CA VAL A 69 12.36 12.68 -2.06
C VAL A 69 12.37 14.14 -2.54
N ARG A 70 12.31 14.36 -3.86
CA ARG A 70 12.25 15.71 -4.46
C ARG A 70 10.92 16.43 -4.23
N LEU A 71 9.83 15.68 -4.05
CA LEU A 71 8.47 16.21 -3.85
C LEU A 71 8.15 16.53 -2.38
N ASN A 72 9.02 16.16 -1.44
CA ASN A 72 8.86 16.45 -0.01
C ASN A 72 9.96 17.43 0.45
N PRO A 73 9.74 18.76 0.34
CA PRO A 73 10.76 19.77 0.68
C PRO A 73 11.17 19.78 2.16
N ASP A 74 10.42 19.08 3.02
CA ASP A 74 10.72 18.89 4.45
C ASP A 74 11.70 17.72 4.73
N VAL A 75 12.19 17.04 3.68
CA VAL A 75 13.21 16.00 3.76
C VAL A 75 14.53 16.53 3.22
N ASP A 76 15.55 16.61 4.08
CA ASP A 76 16.89 16.98 3.66
C ASP A 76 17.66 15.74 3.17
N VAL A 77 18.06 15.75 1.89
CA VAL A 77 18.97 14.74 1.34
C VAL A 77 20.39 15.24 1.51
N ILE A 78 21.14 14.57 2.37
CA ILE A 78 22.55 14.90 2.59
C ILE A 78 23.42 13.80 2.01
N CYS A 79 24.24 14.17 1.04
CA CYS A 79 25.40 13.39 0.63
C CYS A 79 26.58 13.76 1.55
N ASN A 80 27.11 12.75 2.25
CA ASN A 80 28.20 12.80 3.24
C ASN A 80 27.90 13.50 4.58
N ILE A 81 28.12 12.74 5.66
CA ILE A 81 27.75 13.07 7.05
C ILE A 81 28.78 13.99 7.68
N GLN A 82 28.35 15.19 8.10
CA GLN A 82 28.96 15.87 9.23
C GLN A 82 27.93 16.70 10.02
N GLU A 83 27.85 16.36 11.30
CA GLU A 83 27.38 17.14 12.46
C GLU A 83 25.87 17.31 12.77
N ALA A 84 25.65 17.33 14.09
CA ALA A 84 24.54 17.88 14.88
C ALA A 84 23.37 16.94 15.23
N LEU A 85 23.28 16.42 16.46
CA LEU A 85 23.20 17.04 17.79
C LEU A 85 21.79 17.42 18.19
N GLU A 86 21.61 17.19 19.48
CA GLU A 86 20.47 17.41 20.34
C GLU A 86 19.59 16.17 20.28
N MET A 87 18.49 16.11 21.02
CA MET A 87 17.38 15.28 20.56
C MET A 87 17.01 13.89 21.10
N ILE A 88 17.10 13.65 22.43
CA ILE A 88 16.60 12.40 23.05
C ILE A 88 15.70 12.62 24.28
N THR A 89 14.69 13.50 24.29
CA THR A 89 13.85 13.69 25.52
C THR A 89 12.61 12.86 25.33
N LEU A 90 12.30 11.88 26.17
CA LEU A 90 11.68 12.18 27.47
C LEU A 90 11.58 10.96 28.41
N ARG A 91 12.33 9.87 28.20
CA ARG A 91 12.15 8.60 28.97
C ARG A 91 13.39 7.99 29.61
N GLY A 92 14.56 8.62 29.50
CA GLY A 92 15.78 8.20 30.23
C GLY A 92 16.39 6.85 29.81
N LEU A 93 16.10 6.39 28.59
CA LEU A 93 16.79 5.27 27.94
C LEU A 93 17.85 5.81 26.96
N ASP A 94 18.98 5.11 26.85
CA ASP A 94 20.13 5.54 26.06
C ASP A 94 20.12 4.93 24.65
N SER A 95 19.48 3.77 24.48
CA SER A 95 19.19 3.15 23.17
C SER A 95 17.96 2.23 23.20
N VAL A 96 17.23 2.16 22.09
CA VAL A 96 16.08 1.28 21.86
C VAL A 96 16.13 0.77 20.42
N PHE A 97 15.85 -0.51 20.20
CA PHE A 97 15.78 -1.10 18.86
C PHE A 97 14.55 -2.00 18.72
N SER A 98 14.12 -2.23 17.49
CA SER A 98 12.97 -3.09 17.24
C SER A 98 13.33 -4.58 17.20
N VAL A 99 12.45 -5.38 17.78
CA VAL A 99 12.53 -6.84 17.80
C VAL A 99 11.20 -7.45 17.34
N VAL A 100 11.24 -8.66 16.83
CA VAL A 100 10.07 -9.49 16.54
C VAL A 100 10.20 -10.80 17.29
N ARG A 101 9.10 -11.27 17.87
CA ARG A 101 9.08 -12.57 18.55
C ARG A 101 9.02 -13.71 17.55
N ARG A 102 9.97 -14.63 17.63
CA ARG A 102 10.06 -15.81 16.75
C ARG A 102 10.03 -17.09 17.59
N HIS A 103 9.37 -18.12 17.06
CA HIS A 103 9.23 -19.44 17.68
C HIS A 103 10.08 -20.51 16.96
N GLN A 104 11.20 -20.07 16.37
CA GLN A 104 12.11 -20.93 15.62
C GLN A 104 13.14 -21.55 16.56
N PHE A 105 13.44 -22.83 16.35
CA PHE A 105 14.48 -23.52 17.09
C PHE A 105 15.82 -23.32 16.39
N ARG A 106 16.80 -22.76 17.11
CA ARG A 106 18.12 -22.39 16.58
C ARG A 106 19.17 -23.41 17.00
N TRP A 107 20.08 -23.72 16.08
CA TRP A 107 21.17 -24.67 16.28
C TRP A 107 22.50 -24.05 15.87
N GLN A 108 23.57 -24.42 16.56
CA GLN A 108 24.93 -24.01 16.26
C GLN A 108 25.37 -24.59 14.91
N GLU A 109 25.76 -23.71 13.99
CA GLU A 109 26.40 -24.12 12.75
C GLU A 109 27.77 -24.74 13.05
N VAL A 110 28.08 -25.85 12.37
CA VAL A 110 29.36 -26.53 12.47
C VAL A 110 30.02 -26.53 11.11
N LYS A 111 31.31 -26.16 11.05
CA LYS A 111 32.07 -26.17 9.80
C LYS A 111 32.20 -27.60 9.26
N LYS A 112 31.92 -27.75 7.97
CA LYS A 112 32.05 -29.03 7.27
C LYS A 112 33.50 -29.53 7.36
N GLY A 113 33.70 -30.72 7.91
CA GLY A 113 35.02 -31.32 8.15
C GLY A 113 35.62 -31.04 9.54
N SER A 114 34.94 -30.29 10.41
CA SER A 114 35.35 -30.19 11.82
C SER A 114 34.84 -31.38 12.64
N ALA A 115 35.52 -31.67 13.76
CA ALA A 115 35.10 -32.68 14.73
C ALA A 115 34.07 -32.15 15.75
N GLU A 116 33.64 -30.89 15.63
CA GLU A 116 32.66 -30.29 16.53
C GLU A 116 31.27 -30.87 16.28
N LEU A 117 30.46 -30.97 17.33
CA LEU A 117 29.06 -31.42 17.24
C LEU A 117 28.13 -30.22 17.39
N THR A 118 27.05 -30.20 16.60
CA THR A 118 26.04 -29.13 16.68
C THR A 118 25.33 -29.18 18.03
N LYS A 119 25.00 -28.00 18.57
CA LYS A 119 24.30 -27.83 19.84
C LYS A 119 23.09 -26.92 19.63
N PRO A 120 21.96 -27.17 20.31
CA PRO A 120 20.84 -26.25 20.27
C PRO A 120 21.18 -24.97 21.04
N PHE A 121 20.72 -23.82 20.55
CA PHE A 121 20.86 -22.54 21.26
C PHE A 121 19.71 -22.27 22.23
N ASN A 122 18.49 -22.68 21.87
CA ASN A 122 17.27 -22.23 22.53
C ASN A 122 16.25 -23.34 22.79
N LEU A 123 16.70 -24.61 22.76
CA LEU A 123 15.87 -25.75 23.14
C LEU A 123 16.69 -26.77 23.95
N ASP A 124 15.99 -27.49 24.82
CA ASP A 124 16.48 -28.71 25.42
C ASP A 124 15.90 -29.91 24.65
N PRO A 125 16.73 -30.72 23.95
CA PRO A 125 16.25 -31.90 23.23
C PRO A 125 15.57 -32.93 24.13
N SER A 126 15.96 -33.00 25.41
CA SER A 126 15.39 -33.92 26.39
C SER A 126 14.03 -33.47 26.91
N ASN A 127 13.69 -32.18 26.78
CA ASN A 127 12.41 -31.62 27.16
C ASN A 127 11.93 -30.61 26.12
N ARG A 128 11.75 -31.08 24.87
CA ARG A 128 11.46 -30.21 23.73
C ARG A 128 10.00 -29.69 23.78
N PRO A 129 9.77 -28.39 24.02
CA PRO A 129 8.41 -27.86 24.03
C PRO A 129 7.80 -27.82 22.62
N ARG A 130 6.48 -27.90 22.52
CA ARG A 130 5.79 -27.55 21.27
C ARG A 130 5.91 -26.04 21.06
N ARG A 131 6.03 -25.59 19.81
CA ARG A 131 6.23 -24.16 19.49
C ARG A 131 5.11 -23.24 20.00
N GLN A 132 3.91 -23.77 20.20
CA GLN A 132 2.75 -23.06 20.71
C GLN A 132 2.70 -22.95 22.24
N ASP A 133 3.53 -23.73 22.95
CA ASP A 133 3.59 -23.77 24.41
C ASP A 133 4.84 -23.04 24.96
N TRP A 134 5.49 -22.25 24.10
CA TRP A 134 6.73 -21.53 24.40
C TRP A 134 6.61 -20.09 23.94
N ASP A 135 7.06 -19.14 24.77
CA ASP A 135 6.97 -17.70 24.52
C ASP A 135 7.90 -17.19 23.40
N GLY A 136 8.73 -18.05 22.80
CA GLY A 136 9.66 -17.67 21.74
C GLY A 136 10.86 -16.83 22.21
N GLU A 137 11.64 -16.34 21.25
CA GLU A 137 12.75 -15.41 21.49
C GLU A 137 12.51 -14.08 20.77
N LEU A 138 13.06 -13.01 21.36
CA LEU A 138 13.14 -11.70 20.73
C LEU A 138 14.29 -11.70 19.73
N CYS A 139 13.98 -11.49 18.46
CA CYS A 139 14.96 -11.35 17.39
C CYS A 139 14.94 -9.92 16.87
N GLU A 140 16.10 -9.26 16.84
CA GLU A 140 16.24 -7.95 16.19
C GLU A 140 15.81 -8.05 14.71
N ASN A 141 15.06 -7.05 14.23
CA ASN A 141 14.48 -7.07 12.89
C ASN A 141 14.86 -5.85 12.03
N GLY A 142 15.89 -5.11 12.44
CA GLY A 142 16.49 -4.01 11.68
C GLY A 142 15.57 -2.85 11.28
N SER A 143 14.32 -2.82 11.77
CA SER A 143 13.30 -1.88 11.30
C SER A 143 13.48 -0.49 11.92
N LEU A 144 14.07 -0.41 13.12
CA LEU A 144 14.20 0.81 13.88
C LEU A 144 15.37 0.73 14.89
N TYR A 145 16.14 1.82 14.96
CA TYR A 145 17.10 2.09 16.02
C TYR A 145 16.90 3.54 16.53
N PHE A 146 16.70 3.70 17.83
CA PHE A 146 16.76 4.97 18.55
C PHE A 146 17.98 4.94 19.45
N THR A 147 18.81 5.97 19.40
CA THR A 147 20.01 6.05 20.22
C THR A 147 20.31 7.49 20.61
N THR A 148 21.01 7.66 21.73
CA THR A 148 21.51 8.97 22.13
C THR A 148 22.70 9.42 21.30
N ARG A 149 22.76 10.72 21.03
CA ARG A 149 23.92 11.34 20.39
C ARG A 149 25.18 11.10 21.20
N GLU A 150 25.09 11.16 22.52
CA GLU A 150 26.21 10.90 23.43
C GLU A 150 26.78 9.50 23.24
N LEU A 151 25.93 8.49 23.07
CA LEU A 151 26.37 7.11 22.83
C LEU A 151 27.08 6.96 21.48
N ILE A 152 26.60 7.65 20.45
CA ILE A 152 27.25 7.68 19.13
C ILE A 152 28.61 8.40 19.22
N GLU A 153 28.66 9.62 19.77
CA GLU A 153 29.87 10.44 19.72
C GLU A 153 30.97 9.94 20.65
N ASN A 154 30.62 9.51 21.86
CA ASN A 154 31.61 9.13 22.86
C ASN A 154 32.06 7.68 22.70
N GLN A 155 31.21 6.80 22.16
CA GLN A 155 31.45 5.36 22.12
C GLN A 155 31.36 4.74 20.72
N GLY A 156 30.80 5.45 19.74
CA GLY A 156 30.58 4.90 18.40
C GLY A 156 29.52 3.81 18.34
N LEU A 157 28.58 3.77 19.30
CA LEU A 157 27.61 2.69 19.44
C LEU A 157 26.18 3.15 19.13
N LEU A 158 25.41 2.27 18.47
CA LEU A 158 23.95 2.44 18.29
C LEU A 158 23.14 1.75 19.40
N GLN A 159 23.74 0.79 20.10
CA GLN A 159 23.13 0.03 21.18
C GLN A 159 24.10 0.02 22.37
N GLY A 160 23.65 0.48 23.54
CA GLY A 160 24.48 0.68 24.71
C GLY A 160 23.80 1.55 25.78
N GLY A 161 24.44 1.67 26.94
CA GLY A 161 23.87 2.33 28.12
C GLY A 161 22.65 1.57 28.67
N LYS A 162 21.57 2.30 28.99
CA LYS A 162 20.27 1.73 29.34
C LYS A 162 19.51 1.33 28.08
N VAL A 163 19.59 0.04 27.76
CA VAL A 163 19.03 -0.57 26.56
C VAL A 163 17.57 -1.01 26.79
N GLY A 164 16.68 -0.65 25.87
CA GLY A 164 15.33 -1.19 25.76
C GLY A 164 15.07 -1.80 24.38
N TYR A 165 13.93 -2.45 24.22
CA TYR A 165 13.47 -2.94 22.91
C TYR A 165 12.00 -2.56 22.67
N TYR A 166 11.63 -2.46 21.39
CA TYR A 166 10.24 -2.35 20.95
C TYR A 166 9.85 -3.63 20.22
N GLU A 167 8.93 -4.39 20.79
CA GLU A 167 8.42 -5.61 20.16
C GLU A 167 7.37 -5.28 19.10
N MET A 168 7.72 -5.53 17.84
CA MET A 168 6.83 -5.39 16.69
C MET A 168 6.02 -6.67 16.46
N LEU A 169 4.76 -6.50 16.05
CA LEU A 169 3.97 -7.64 15.61
C LEU A 169 4.60 -8.29 14.36
N PRO A 170 4.53 -9.63 14.21
CA PRO A 170 5.19 -10.35 13.12
C PRO A 170 4.80 -9.88 11.71
N GLU A 171 3.57 -9.43 11.52
CA GLU A 171 3.04 -8.91 10.25
C GLU A 171 3.80 -7.67 9.75
N TYR A 172 4.32 -6.84 10.65
CA TYR A 172 5.11 -5.63 10.33
C TYR A 172 6.60 -5.91 10.16
N SER A 173 7.06 -7.14 10.34
CA SER A 173 8.48 -7.50 10.31
C SER A 173 8.82 -8.42 9.14
N VAL A 174 9.45 -7.83 8.12
CA VAL A 174 9.93 -8.50 6.90
C VAL A 174 11.34 -8.06 6.61
N ASP A 175 12.26 -9.03 6.54
CA ASP A 175 13.58 -8.82 6.01
C ASP A 175 13.52 -9.00 4.48
N ILE A 176 14.09 -8.04 3.75
CA ILE A 176 14.14 -8.05 2.27
C ILE A 176 15.61 -8.17 1.88
N ASP A 177 16.09 -9.40 1.80
CA ASP A 177 17.49 -9.71 1.55
C ASP A 177 17.70 -10.28 0.16
N VAL A 178 16.78 -11.13 -0.31
CA VAL A 178 16.83 -11.79 -1.62
C VAL A 178 15.53 -11.56 -2.39
N ASP A 179 15.57 -11.74 -3.72
CA ASP A 179 14.43 -11.39 -4.59
C ASP A 179 13.12 -12.10 -4.23
N ILE A 180 13.17 -13.32 -3.64
CA ILE A 180 11.98 -14.05 -3.21
C ILE A 180 11.26 -13.41 -2.00
N ASP A 181 11.95 -12.55 -1.26
CA ASP A 181 11.34 -11.80 -0.14
C ASP A 181 10.44 -10.68 -0.67
N TRP A 182 10.67 -10.19 -1.90
CA TRP A 182 9.98 -9.02 -2.45
C TRP A 182 8.46 -9.19 -2.56
N PRO A 183 7.92 -10.27 -3.14
CA PRO A 183 6.47 -10.47 -3.20
C PRO A 183 5.84 -10.63 -1.81
N VAL A 184 6.58 -11.22 -0.85
CA VAL A 184 6.11 -11.37 0.54
C VAL A 184 6.03 -10.02 1.24
N ALA A 185 7.06 -9.19 1.07
CA ALA A 185 7.08 -7.82 1.55
C ALA A 185 5.95 -7.00 0.93
N GLU A 186 5.73 -7.12 -0.37
CA GLU A 186 4.69 -6.39 -1.10
C GLU A 186 3.30 -6.74 -0.57
N GLN A 187 2.99 -8.03 -0.42
CA GLN A 187 1.70 -8.46 0.11
C GLN A 187 1.47 -8.01 1.56
N ARG A 188 2.54 -7.94 2.37
CA ARG A 188 2.43 -7.43 3.75
C ARG A 188 2.24 -5.92 3.78
N VAL A 189 2.92 -5.17 2.93
CA VAL A 189 2.69 -3.73 2.77
C VAL A 189 1.26 -3.47 2.28
N LEU A 190 0.77 -4.20 1.28
CA LEU A 190 -0.60 -4.08 0.80
C LEU A 190 -1.65 -4.38 1.88
N ARG A 191 -1.34 -5.29 2.82
CA ARG A 191 -2.28 -5.75 3.84
C ARG A 191 -2.21 -4.97 5.15
N TYR A 192 -1.00 -4.56 5.55
CA TYR A 192 -0.70 -4.00 6.88
C TYR A 192 0.12 -2.71 6.81
N GLY A 193 0.62 -2.32 5.63
CA GLY A 193 1.50 -1.17 5.47
C GLY A 193 0.86 0.15 5.90
N TYR A 194 1.71 1.11 6.24
CA TYR A 194 1.31 2.46 6.58
C TYR A 194 1.29 3.34 5.32
N PHE A 195 0.10 3.80 4.92
CA PHE A 195 -0.09 4.57 3.67
C PHE A 195 -0.15 6.09 3.90
N GLY A 196 0.06 6.57 5.12
CA GLY A 196 0.20 8.00 5.46
C GLY A 196 -0.99 8.65 6.18
N GLN A 197 -0.88 9.95 6.46
CA GLN A 197 -1.97 10.81 7.00
C GLN A 197 -3.00 11.24 5.94
N ALA A 198 -2.77 10.96 4.67
CA ALA A 198 -3.75 11.18 3.62
C ALA A 198 -5.07 10.54 4.04
N THR A 199 -6.16 11.33 4.05
CA THR A 199 -7.51 10.78 4.21
C THR A 199 -7.61 9.58 3.30
N PRO A 200 -7.87 8.36 3.83
CA PRO A 200 -7.94 7.19 2.99
C PRO A 200 -8.80 7.48 1.77
N GLU A 201 -8.39 6.98 0.62
CA GLU A 201 -9.12 7.07 -0.64
C GLU A 201 -10.48 6.38 -0.47
N VAL A 202 -11.45 7.12 0.06
CA VAL A 202 -12.81 6.63 0.19
C VAL A 202 -13.44 6.92 -1.15
N VAL A 203 -13.48 5.92 -2.02
CA VAL A 203 -14.14 6.03 -3.33
C VAL A 203 -15.51 6.68 -3.17
N ARG A 204 -15.71 7.78 -3.90
CA ARG A 204 -16.97 8.55 -3.94
C ARG A 204 -17.70 8.39 -5.26
N LEU A 205 -16.98 7.99 -6.29
CA LEU A 205 -17.45 7.84 -7.65
C LEU A 205 -16.88 6.56 -8.26
N MET A 206 -17.71 5.73 -8.87
CA MET A 206 -17.31 4.63 -9.72
C MET A 206 -17.73 4.88 -11.17
N PHE A 207 -16.78 4.76 -12.10
CA PHE A 207 -17.05 4.58 -13.51
C PHE A 207 -16.98 3.10 -13.88
N CYS A 208 -17.89 2.63 -14.72
CA CYS A 208 -17.93 1.23 -15.17
C CYS A 208 -18.31 1.17 -16.64
N ILE A 209 -17.44 0.59 -17.47
CA ILE A 209 -17.80 0.24 -18.85
C ILE A 209 -18.99 -0.75 -18.82
N VAL A 210 -19.89 -0.65 -19.79
CA VAL A 210 -21.03 -1.56 -19.90
C VAL A 210 -20.61 -2.83 -20.62
N SER A 211 -20.20 -2.73 -21.89
CA SER A 211 -19.84 -3.90 -22.68
C SER A 211 -18.51 -4.52 -22.27
N GLY A 212 -18.55 -5.80 -21.92
CA GLY A 212 -17.39 -6.56 -21.44
C GLY A 212 -17.14 -6.46 -19.93
N CYS A 213 -17.81 -5.54 -19.22
CA CYS A 213 -17.77 -5.46 -17.76
C CYS A 213 -19.12 -5.84 -17.13
N LEU A 214 -20.15 -5.02 -17.38
CA LEU A 214 -21.52 -5.26 -16.89
C LEU A 214 -22.24 -6.32 -17.74
N THR A 215 -21.87 -6.44 -19.01
CA THR A 215 -22.31 -7.51 -19.93
C THR A 215 -21.13 -8.43 -20.25
N GLU A 216 -21.43 -9.61 -20.81
CA GLU A 216 -20.42 -10.53 -21.36
C GLU A 216 -19.80 -10.03 -22.70
N GLY A 217 -20.17 -8.83 -23.17
CA GLY A 217 -19.77 -8.33 -24.49
C GLY A 217 -20.47 -9.04 -25.66
N ARG A 218 -21.55 -9.78 -25.40
CA ARG A 218 -22.34 -10.50 -26.40
C ARG A 218 -23.59 -9.72 -26.79
N THR A 219 -23.86 -9.67 -28.09
CA THR A 219 -25.09 -9.14 -28.68
C THR A 219 -25.88 -10.26 -29.31
N PHE A 220 -27.16 -10.39 -28.94
CA PHE A 220 -28.07 -11.34 -29.58
C PHE A 220 -28.87 -10.60 -30.64
N LEU A 221 -28.79 -11.10 -31.88
CA LEU A 221 -29.52 -10.57 -33.03
C LEU A 221 -30.67 -11.53 -33.38
N SER A 222 -31.90 -11.02 -33.42
CA SER A 222 -33.06 -11.78 -33.87
C SER A 222 -33.26 -11.66 -35.39
N VAL A 223 -34.01 -12.60 -35.98
CA VAL A 223 -34.40 -12.54 -37.41
C VAL A 223 -35.25 -11.30 -37.72
N SER A 224 -35.96 -10.75 -36.72
CA SER A 224 -36.74 -9.51 -36.85
C SER A 224 -35.90 -8.24 -36.67
N GLY A 225 -34.58 -8.35 -36.42
CA GLY A 225 -33.69 -7.21 -36.20
C GLY A 225 -33.73 -6.65 -34.78
N GLU A 226 -34.29 -7.39 -33.82
CA GLU A 226 -34.22 -7.01 -32.40
C GLU A 226 -32.85 -7.37 -31.83
N GLU A 227 -32.23 -6.40 -31.14
CA GLU A 227 -30.98 -6.55 -30.42
C GLU A 227 -31.24 -6.74 -28.93
N MET A 228 -30.59 -7.74 -28.33
CA MET A 228 -30.65 -7.99 -26.90
C MET A 228 -29.24 -8.05 -26.30
N VAL A 229 -29.14 -7.51 -25.08
CA VAL A 229 -27.96 -7.63 -24.21
C VAL A 229 -28.40 -8.21 -22.87
N SER A 230 -27.52 -8.97 -22.22
CA SER A 230 -27.76 -9.54 -20.89
C SER A 230 -26.90 -8.84 -19.84
N ILE A 231 -27.48 -8.66 -18.65
CA ILE A 231 -26.77 -8.19 -17.45
C ILE A 231 -27.00 -9.17 -16.31
N ASN A 232 -26.02 -9.29 -15.40
CA ASN A 232 -26.18 -10.13 -14.23
C ASN A 232 -27.01 -9.44 -13.14
N THR A 233 -27.94 -10.16 -12.53
CA THR A 233 -28.67 -9.62 -11.37
C THR A 233 -27.75 -9.36 -10.17
N ARG A 234 -26.69 -10.15 -9.98
CA ARG A 234 -25.70 -9.95 -8.91
C ARG A 234 -24.94 -8.64 -9.10
N ASP A 235 -24.58 -8.30 -10.33
CA ASP A 235 -23.92 -7.04 -10.67
C ASP A 235 -24.81 -5.85 -10.34
N THR A 236 -26.11 -5.93 -10.65
CA THR A 236 -27.05 -4.87 -10.22
C THR A 236 -27.17 -4.75 -8.70
N VAL A 237 -27.01 -5.84 -7.94
CA VAL A 237 -26.94 -5.77 -6.48
C VAL A 237 -25.66 -5.08 -6.03
N GLY A 238 -24.51 -5.38 -6.66
CA GLY A 238 -23.24 -4.71 -6.37
C GLY A 238 -23.33 -3.19 -6.57
N ILE A 239 -23.92 -2.76 -7.69
CA ILE A 239 -24.21 -1.34 -7.96
C ILE A 239 -25.06 -0.72 -6.84
N ARG A 240 -26.14 -1.39 -6.42
CA ARG A 240 -27.00 -0.89 -5.33
C ARG A 240 -26.27 -0.82 -3.99
N MET A 241 -25.37 -1.76 -3.70
CA MET A 241 -24.55 -1.73 -2.48
C MET A 241 -23.68 -0.47 -2.45
N LEU A 242 -23.04 -0.13 -3.57
CA LEU A 242 -22.25 1.11 -3.71
C LEU A 242 -23.11 2.36 -3.53
N GLN A 243 -24.26 2.42 -4.21
CA GLN A 243 -25.20 3.54 -4.10
C GLN A 243 -25.71 3.73 -2.67
N SER A 244 -26.00 2.65 -1.93
CA SER A 244 -26.45 2.71 -0.53
C SER A 244 -25.40 3.32 0.41
N GLU A 245 -24.12 3.17 0.06
CA GLU A 245 -22.98 3.76 0.75
C GLU A 245 -22.55 5.11 0.15
N LYS A 246 -23.43 5.75 -0.62
CA LYS A 246 -23.23 7.06 -1.26
C LYS A 246 -22.05 7.11 -2.23
N VAL A 247 -21.70 5.99 -2.84
CA VAL A 247 -20.84 5.99 -4.04
C VAL A 247 -21.73 6.23 -5.23
N GLU A 248 -21.48 7.31 -5.96
CA GLU A 248 -22.14 7.51 -7.25
C GLU A 248 -21.58 6.51 -8.26
N VAL A 249 -22.45 5.83 -9.02
CA VAL A 249 -22.04 4.91 -10.08
C VAL A 249 -22.51 5.46 -11.43
N VAL A 250 -21.56 5.64 -12.34
CA VAL A 250 -21.80 6.09 -13.72
C VAL A 250 -21.38 4.97 -14.67
N LEU A 251 -22.32 4.55 -15.51
CA LEU A 251 -22.07 3.54 -16.55
C LEU A 251 -21.58 4.22 -17.82
N LEU A 252 -20.64 3.58 -18.51
CA LEU A 252 -20.00 4.10 -19.70
C LEU A 252 -20.29 3.19 -20.89
N THR A 253 -20.77 3.78 -21.98
CA THR A 253 -20.97 3.10 -23.26
C THR A 253 -20.06 3.74 -24.31
N SER A 254 -19.45 2.95 -25.19
CA SER A 254 -18.74 3.50 -26.35
C SER A 254 -19.69 3.69 -27.53
N SER A 255 -19.26 4.41 -28.57
CA SER A 255 -20.00 4.51 -29.83
C SER A 255 -20.14 3.18 -30.59
N GLU A 256 -19.28 2.21 -30.28
CA GLU A 256 -19.29 0.87 -30.86
C GLU A 256 -20.07 -0.13 -29.99
N ASP A 257 -20.55 0.30 -28.82
CA ASP A 257 -21.27 -0.54 -27.88
C ASP A 257 -22.63 -0.95 -28.48
N PRO A 258 -22.98 -2.25 -28.51
CA PRO A 258 -24.28 -2.74 -29.00
C PRO A 258 -25.48 -2.25 -28.18
N VAL A 259 -25.26 -1.51 -27.08
CA VAL A 259 -26.32 -0.90 -26.28
C VAL A 259 -26.88 0.33 -27.01
N THR A 260 -27.90 0.11 -27.84
CA THR A 260 -28.66 1.18 -28.50
C THR A 260 -29.29 2.17 -27.51
N GLU A 261 -29.63 3.38 -27.96
CA GLU A 261 -30.31 4.41 -27.14
C GLU A 261 -31.57 3.86 -26.42
N LYS A 262 -32.34 2.98 -27.09
CA LYS A 262 -33.53 2.34 -26.48
C LYS A 262 -33.18 1.43 -25.30
N LEU A 263 -32.01 0.79 -25.34
CA LEU A 263 -31.52 -0.08 -24.27
C LEU A 263 -30.88 0.73 -23.13
N VAL A 264 -30.24 1.87 -23.44
CA VAL A 264 -29.70 2.82 -22.44
C VAL A 264 -30.78 3.20 -21.43
N ASP A 265 -31.97 3.61 -21.88
CA ASP A 265 -33.06 4.01 -20.99
C ASP A 265 -33.52 2.88 -20.06
N LYS A 266 -33.61 1.65 -20.59
CA LYS A 266 -33.99 0.47 -19.80
C LYS A 266 -32.90 0.13 -18.79
N LEU A 267 -31.64 0.20 -19.18
CA LEU A 267 -30.49 -0.09 -18.33
C LEU A 267 -30.36 0.94 -17.21
N ALA A 268 -30.51 2.24 -17.52
CA ALA A 268 -30.51 3.33 -16.55
C ALA A 268 -31.61 3.14 -15.51
N LYS A 269 -32.85 2.84 -15.94
CA LYS A 269 -33.96 2.55 -15.01
C LYS A 269 -33.72 1.31 -14.14
N ARG A 270 -33.09 0.26 -14.71
CA ARG A 270 -32.83 -1.00 -14.00
C ARG A 270 -31.71 -0.89 -12.97
N THR A 271 -30.71 -0.06 -13.23
CA THR A 271 -29.51 0.10 -12.38
C THR A 271 -29.59 1.32 -11.47
N GLY A 272 -30.43 2.30 -11.80
CA GLY A 272 -30.46 3.60 -11.14
C GLY A 272 -29.24 4.47 -11.45
N CYS A 273 -28.44 4.11 -12.46
CA CYS A 273 -27.21 4.81 -12.82
C CYS A 273 -27.44 5.83 -13.93
N LYS A 274 -26.65 6.91 -13.89
CA LYS A 274 -26.44 7.74 -15.08
C LYS A 274 -25.59 6.94 -16.08
N ILE A 275 -25.94 7.04 -17.36
CA ILE A 275 -25.15 6.46 -18.45
C ILE A 275 -24.54 7.61 -19.25
N VAL A 276 -23.25 7.50 -19.57
CA VAL A 276 -22.49 8.48 -20.34
C VAL A 276 -21.84 7.78 -21.52
N GLN A 277 -21.99 8.36 -22.71
CA GLN A 277 -21.27 7.89 -23.88
C GLN A 277 -19.86 8.48 -23.90
N VAL A 278 -18.86 7.65 -24.18
CA VAL A 278 -17.44 8.01 -24.25
C VAL A 278 -16.86 7.67 -25.62
N GLY A 279 -15.84 8.42 -26.05
CA GLY A 279 -15.09 8.14 -27.28
C GLY A 279 -14.03 7.04 -27.11
N GLU A 280 -13.09 6.97 -28.07
CA GLU A 280 -11.98 6.00 -28.08
C GLU A 280 -11.02 6.15 -26.88
N GLU A 281 -10.93 7.35 -26.31
CA GLU A 281 -10.13 7.64 -25.11
C GLU A 281 -11.05 8.22 -24.03
N PRO A 282 -11.68 7.37 -23.19
CA PRO A 282 -12.63 7.79 -22.18
C PRO A 282 -12.08 8.86 -21.23
N LEU A 283 -10.76 8.89 -21.01
CA LEU A 283 -10.15 9.85 -20.11
C LEU A 283 -10.47 11.31 -20.45
N ASN A 284 -10.64 11.63 -21.73
CA ASN A 284 -10.87 13.00 -22.19
C ASN A 284 -12.18 13.57 -21.65
N GLU A 285 -13.25 12.79 -21.73
CA GLU A 285 -14.58 13.17 -21.23
C GLU A 285 -14.67 13.03 -19.71
N LEU A 286 -14.03 11.99 -19.16
CA LEU A 286 -14.14 11.69 -17.73
C LEU A 286 -13.38 12.68 -16.84
N LYS A 287 -12.25 13.24 -17.31
CA LYS A 287 -11.52 14.30 -16.58
C LYS A 287 -12.43 15.47 -16.23
N LEU A 288 -13.22 15.95 -17.19
CA LEU A 288 -14.16 17.05 -16.98
C LEU A 288 -15.23 16.70 -15.94
N ILE A 289 -15.72 15.45 -15.94
CA ILE A 289 -16.72 15.00 -14.96
C ILE A 289 -16.14 14.95 -13.55
N VAL A 290 -14.90 14.45 -13.42
CA VAL A 290 -14.18 14.38 -12.14
C VAL A 290 -13.94 15.79 -11.58
N GLU A 291 -13.48 16.71 -12.42
CA GLU A 291 -13.25 18.13 -12.07
C GLU A 291 -14.55 18.84 -11.66
N GLN A 292 -15.63 18.68 -12.43
CA GLN A 292 -16.95 19.26 -12.11
C GLN A 292 -17.49 18.78 -10.76
N ARG A 293 -17.15 17.56 -10.36
CA ARG A 293 -17.54 16.97 -9.07
C ARG A 293 -16.60 17.35 -7.92
N LYS A 294 -15.55 18.13 -8.21
CA LYS A 294 -14.50 18.50 -7.25
C LYS A 294 -13.89 17.26 -6.59
N LEU A 295 -13.66 16.23 -7.38
CA LEU A 295 -13.01 15.00 -6.98
C LEU A 295 -11.61 14.95 -7.58
N GLU A 296 -10.73 14.19 -6.95
CA GLU A 296 -9.46 13.80 -7.54
C GLU A 296 -9.55 12.34 -8.02
N TRP A 297 -8.68 11.91 -8.94
CA TRP A 297 -8.70 10.54 -9.45
C TRP A 297 -8.49 9.48 -8.34
N LYS A 298 -7.84 9.84 -7.24
CA LYS A 298 -7.73 9.02 -6.03
C LYS A 298 -9.09 8.73 -5.36
N ASP A 299 -10.10 9.57 -5.56
CA ASP A 299 -11.46 9.38 -5.04
C ASP A 299 -12.34 8.53 -5.98
N VAL A 300 -11.79 8.10 -7.12
CA VAL A 300 -12.51 7.45 -8.20
C VAL A 300 -12.15 5.96 -8.25
N ALA A 301 -13.17 5.13 -8.41
CA ALA A 301 -13.04 3.75 -8.87
C ALA A 301 -13.31 3.68 -10.38
N TYR A 302 -12.52 2.88 -11.11
CA TYR A 302 -12.75 2.65 -12.54
C TYR A 302 -12.77 1.15 -12.85
N MET A 303 -13.80 0.70 -13.55
CA MET A 303 -13.86 -0.66 -14.10
C MET A 303 -13.94 -0.61 -15.63
N GLY A 304 -12.92 -1.18 -16.27
CA GLY A 304 -12.80 -1.27 -17.73
C GLY A 304 -12.42 -2.68 -18.17
N ASN A 305 -12.24 -2.88 -19.46
CA ASN A 305 -11.99 -4.20 -20.03
C ASN A 305 -11.12 -4.19 -21.29
N ASP A 306 -10.60 -3.06 -21.77
CA ASP A 306 -9.76 -3.05 -22.97
C ASP A 306 -8.64 -1.99 -22.92
N LYS A 307 -7.84 -1.91 -23.98
CA LYS A 307 -6.72 -0.97 -24.14
C LYS A 307 -7.14 0.49 -24.01
N ALA A 308 -8.34 0.84 -24.48
CA ALA A 308 -8.89 2.20 -24.35
C ALA A 308 -9.01 2.65 -22.88
N ASP A 309 -9.17 1.70 -21.96
CA ASP A 309 -9.35 2.00 -20.54
C ASP A 309 -8.04 2.22 -19.77
N VAL A 310 -6.89 1.89 -20.36
CA VAL A 310 -5.60 1.81 -19.67
C VAL A 310 -5.25 3.09 -18.91
N ASN A 311 -5.48 4.25 -19.52
CA ASN A 311 -5.16 5.52 -18.86
C ASN A 311 -6.07 5.78 -17.64
N CYS A 312 -7.35 5.45 -17.74
CA CYS A 312 -8.29 5.56 -16.63
C CYS A 312 -7.97 4.54 -15.52
N LEU A 313 -7.62 3.30 -15.89
CA LEU A 313 -7.22 2.24 -14.97
C LEU A 313 -5.98 2.62 -14.16
N ASN A 314 -4.99 3.25 -14.80
CA ASN A 314 -3.77 3.71 -14.12
C ASN A 314 -4.03 4.88 -13.16
N LEU A 315 -4.91 5.82 -13.53
CA LEU A 315 -5.15 7.04 -12.76
C LEU A 315 -6.09 6.83 -11.56
N ALA A 316 -7.12 6.00 -11.70
CA ALA A 316 -8.16 5.84 -10.68
C ALA A 316 -7.58 5.26 -9.38
N GLY A 317 -8.00 5.80 -8.22
CA GLY A 317 -7.58 5.38 -6.88
C GLY A 317 -7.77 3.88 -6.66
N LEU A 318 -8.94 3.37 -7.07
CA LEU A 318 -9.17 1.94 -7.28
C LEU A 318 -9.47 1.65 -8.76
N SER A 319 -8.92 0.58 -9.28
CA SER A 319 -9.24 0.15 -10.64
C SER A 319 -9.34 -1.35 -10.75
N ALA A 320 -10.24 -1.83 -11.61
CA ALA A 320 -10.41 -3.24 -11.85
C ALA A 320 -10.73 -3.59 -13.29
N VAL A 321 -10.45 -4.83 -13.63
CA VAL A 321 -10.87 -5.45 -14.87
C VAL A 321 -11.55 -6.81 -14.59
N PRO A 322 -12.48 -7.25 -15.46
CA PRO A 322 -12.96 -8.62 -15.49
C PRO A 322 -11.85 -9.65 -15.67
N GLY A 323 -12.09 -10.89 -15.24
CA GLY A 323 -11.11 -11.99 -15.35
C GLY A 323 -10.80 -12.44 -16.78
N ASP A 324 -11.63 -12.05 -17.74
CA ASP A 324 -11.47 -12.31 -19.18
C ASP A 324 -10.93 -11.09 -19.97
N ALA A 325 -10.52 -10.03 -19.27
CA ALA A 325 -9.92 -8.87 -19.91
C ALA A 325 -8.57 -9.21 -20.58
N PRO A 326 -8.19 -8.51 -21.66
CA PRO A 326 -6.91 -8.67 -22.31
C PRO A 326 -5.76 -8.24 -21.39
N VAL A 327 -4.59 -8.84 -21.60
CA VAL A 327 -3.39 -8.66 -20.75
C VAL A 327 -3.00 -7.19 -20.57
N VAL A 328 -3.19 -6.36 -21.61
CA VAL A 328 -2.90 -4.92 -21.54
C VAL A 328 -3.72 -4.20 -20.48
N ALA A 329 -5.02 -4.52 -20.36
CA ALA A 329 -5.90 -3.95 -19.36
C ALA A 329 -5.62 -4.55 -17.98
N ILE A 330 -5.35 -5.86 -17.90
CA ILE A 330 -4.93 -6.53 -16.66
C ILE A 330 -3.70 -5.87 -16.05
N ASN A 331 -2.67 -5.58 -16.85
CA ASN A 331 -1.44 -4.97 -16.38
C ASN A 331 -1.61 -3.51 -15.89
N ALA A 332 -2.64 -2.81 -16.37
CA ALA A 332 -2.96 -1.44 -15.95
C ALA A 332 -3.87 -1.39 -14.71
N ALA A 333 -4.63 -2.44 -14.45
CA ALA A 333 -5.59 -2.48 -13.36
C ALA A 333 -4.95 -2.85 -12.02
N LYS A 334 -5.44 -2.24 -10.93
CA LYS A 334 -5.02 -2.55 -9.56
C LYS A 334 -5.64 -3.85 -9.02
N TYR A 335 -6.75 -4.30 -9.62
CA TYR A 335 -7.47 -5.50 -9.22
C TYR A 335 -8.00 -6.27 -10.43
N THR A 336 -7.59 -7.53 -10.57
CA THR A 336 -8.17 -8.44 -11.57
C THR A 336 -9.26 -9.29 -10.91
N CYS A 337 -10.48 -9.19 -11.42
CA CYS A 337 -11.60 -9.99 -10.91
C CYS A 337 -11.39 -11.47 -11.22
N ARG A 338 -11.88 -12.34 -10.34
CA ARG A 338 -11.99 -13.77 -10.64
C ARG A 338 -13.19 -14.06 -11.54
N LYS A 339 -14.25 -13.25 -11.42
CA LYS A 339 -15.41 -13.31 -12.30
C LYS A 339 -15.14 -12.58 -13.61
N VAL A 340 -15.75 -13.08 -14.67
CA VAL A 340 -15.74 -12.50 -16.02
C VAL A 340 -16.87 -11.48 -16.20
N GLY A 341 -16.79 -10.68 -17.27
CA GLY A 341 -17.80 -9.67 -17.61
C GLY A 341 -19.21 -10.26 -17.65
N GLY A 342 -20.22 -9.55 -17.13
CA GLY A 342 -21.62 -10.00 -17.11
C GLY A 342 -21.92 -11.22 -16.23
N MET A 343 -20.94 -11.71 -15.47
CA MET A 343 -21.06 -12.92 -14.64
C MET A 343 -20.76 -12.66 -13.15
N GLY A 344 -20.89 -11.41 -12.69
CA GLY A 344 -20.61 -11.05 -11.30
C GLY A 344 -19.31 -10.26 -11.08
N ALA A 345 -18.60 -9.84 -12.13
CA ALA A 345 -17.37 -9.07 -11.99
C ALA A 345 -17.61 -7.69 -11.36
N VAL A 346 -18.68 -6.99 -11.75
CA VAL A 346 -19.05 -5.70 -11.14
C VAL A 346 -19.44 -5.89 -9.67
N ARG A 347 -20.12 -6.99 -9.34
CA ARG A 347 -20.42 -7.36 -7.96
C ARG A 347 -19.17 -7.60 -7.14
N GLU A 348 -18.22 -8.37 -7.67
CA GLU A 348 -16.95 -8.66 -7.01
C GLU A 348 -16.17 -7.37 -6.74
N PHE A 349 -16.09 -6.48 -7.74
CA PHE A 349 -15.40 -5.21 -7.57
C PHE A 349 -16.12 -4.26 -6.62
N ALA A 350 -17.46 -4.24 -6.61
CA ALA A 350 -18.24 -3.49 -5.63
C ALA A 350 -17.95 -3.95 -4.19
N GLU A 351 -17.87 -5.26 -3.94
CA GLU A 351 -17.47 -5.81 -2.64
C GLU A 351 -16.04 -5.40 -2.27
N HIS A 352 -15.12 -5.41 -3.24
CA HIS A 352 -13.76 -4.95 -3.04
C HIS A 352 -13.72 -3.46 -2.63
N ILE A 353 -14.42 -2.59 -3.35
CA ILE A 353 -14.50 -1.15 -3.03
C ILE A 353 -15.03 -0.95 -1.61
N LEU A 354 -16.11 -1.63 -1.24
CA LEU A 354 -16.71 -1.49 0.08
C LEU A 354 -15.77 -1.98 1.19
N LEU A 355 -15.08 -3.10 0.99
CA LEU A 355 -14.06 -3.58 1.91
C LEU A 355 -12.94 -2.56 2.12
N GLN A 356 -12.45 -1.94 1.05
CA GLN A 356 -11.42 -0.89 1.17
C GLN A 356 -11.96 0.34 1.91
N ARG A 357 -13.22 0.72 1.66
CA ARG A 357 -13.87 1.83 2.39
C ARG A 357 -14.08 1.51 3.87
N GLU A 358 -14.42 0.29 4.23
CA GLU A 358 -14.53 -0.13 5.63
C GLU A 358 -13.18 -0.09 6.35
N LYS A 359 -12.13 -0.60 5.71
CA LYS A 359 -10.75 -0.50 6.22
C LYS A 359 -10.34 0.95 6.43
N ALA A 360 -10.58 1.79 5.43
CA ALA A 360 -10.37 3.23 5.49
C ALA A 360 -11.12 3.88 6.67
N LYS A 361 -12.43 3.61 6.82
CA LYS A 361 -13.24 4.14 7.93
C LYS A 361 -12.73 3.66 9.29
N SER A 362 -12.31 2.40 9.40
CA SER A 362 -11.75 1.84 10.63
C SER A 362 -10.44 2.53 11.01
N LEU A 363 -9.54 2.74 10.04
CA LEU A 363 -8.29 3.49 10.22
C LEU A 363 -8.56 4.93 10.68
N MET A 364 -9.53 5.63 10.06
CA MET A 364 -9.95 6.97 10.48
C MET A 364 -10.52 7.00 11.92
N LYS A 365 -11.26 5.96 12.32
CA LYS A 365 -11.86 5.87 13.66
C LYS A 365 -10.79 5.62 14.73
N GLN A 366 -9.81 4.76 14.44
CA GLN A 366 -8.68 4.49 15.32
C GLN A 366 -7.83 5.75 15.51
N TYR A 367 -7.53 6.47 14.42
CA TYR A 367 -6.81 7.74 14.47
C TYR A 367 -7.51 8.80 15.33
N ARG A 368 -8.84 8.92 15.20
CA ARG A 368 -9.64 9.84 16.05
C ARG A 368 -9.56 9.51 17.53
N ILE A 369 -9.60 8.23 17.89
CA ILE A 369 -9.50 7.78 19.29
C ILE A 369 -8.12 8.18 19.84
N ASP A 370 -7.05 7.87 19.11
CA ASP A 370 -5.67 8.12 19.54
C ASP A 370 -5.34 9.62 19.69
N CYS A 371 -5.95 10.49 18.88
CA CYS A 371 -5.82 11.95 19.01
C CYS A 371 -6.66 12.54 20.15
N SER A 372 -7.79 11.93 20.51
CA SER A 372 -8.65 12.41 21.61
C SER A 372 -8.22 11.94 23.02
N SER A 373 -7.26 11.03 23.09
CA SER A 373 -6.62 10.56 24.33
C SER A 373 -5.27 11.23 24.63
N LYS A 374 -4.95 12.35 23.98
CA LYS A 374 -3.78 13.19 24.27
C LYS A 374 -4.16 14.49 24.95
#